data_AF-A0A8J5MPU6-F1
#
_entry.id   AF-A0A8J5MPU6-F1
#
_cell.length_a   1.000
_cell.length_b   1.000
_cell.length_c   1.000
_cell.angle_alpha   90.00
_cell.angle_beta   90.00
_cell.angle_gamma   90.00
#
_symmetry.space_group_name_H-M   'P 1'
#
loop_
_entity.id
_entity.type
_entity.pdbx_description
1 polymer ?
#
loop_
_entity_poly.entity_id
_entity_poly.type
_entity_poly.pdbx_seq_one_letter_code
_entity_poly.pdbx_strand_id
1 'polypeptide(L)'
;MRAFLLPYCVMLVLGGIPLFFMELALGQYNRKGAITCWGRLVPLFKGVGFQVVCIAFYVDFFYNVILAWSLRFFFASFTTALPWTNCNNEWNTPNCREETTSILPSLDNFTSIDSQVVREKIKFTSPAEEYWT
;
A
#
# COMPACT_ATOMS: atom_id res chain seq x y z
N MET A 1 -0.02 12.91 -16.70
CA MET A 1 -0.11 11.46 -16.39
C MET A 1 0.29 10.51 -17.53
N ARG A 2 0.35 10.92 -18.82
CA ARG A 2 0.69 10.03 -19.95
C ARG A 2 2.20 9.81 -20.21
N ALA A 3 3.07 10.65 -19.65
CA ALA A 3 4.51 10.62 -19.91
C ALA A 3 5.29 9.52 -19.16
N PHE A 4 4.72 8.91 -18.11
CA PHE A 4 5.38 7.82 -17.36
C PHE A 4 5.18 6.45 -18.02
N LEU A 5 4.10 6.27 -18.79
CA LEU A 5 3.76 4.98 -19.39
C LEU A 5 4.77 4.57 -20.47
N LEU A 6 5.25 5.54 -21.26
CA LEU A 6 6.20 5.29 -22.35
C LEU A 6 7.54 4.73 -21.84
N PRO A 7 8.28 5.36 -20.89
CA PRO A 7 9.51 4.79 -20.36
C PRO A 7 9.26 3.48 -19.60
N TYR A 8 8.12 3.34 -18.91
CA TYR A 8 7.74 2.09 -18.25
C TYR A 8 7.62 0.93 -19.25
N CYS A 9 6.90 1.12 -20.37
CA CYS A 9 6.74 0.08 -21.39
C CYS A 9 8.08 -0.29 -22.05
N VAL A 10 8.95 0.69 -22.32
CA VAL A 10 10.29 0.44 -22.91
C VAL A 10 11.16 -0.39 -21.95
N MET A 11 11.24 0.00 -20.67
CA MET A 11 12.02 -0.75 -19.67
C MET A 11 11.42 -2.14 -19.37
N LEU A 12 10.09 -2.26 -19.43
CA LEU A 12 9.41 -3.54 -19.26
C LEU A 12 9.73 -4.51 -20.41
N VAL A 13 9.66 -4.05 -21.66
CA VAL A 13 9.92 -4.93 -22.82
C VAL A 13 11.40 -5.27 -22.97
N LEU A 14 12.30 -4.32 -22.74
CA LEU A 14 13.74 -4.53 -22.92
C LEU A 14 14.43 -5.16 -21.71
N GLY A 15 13.95 -4.90 -20.50
CA GLY A 15 14.57 -5.37 -19.26
C GLY A 15 13.69 -6.37 -18.50
N GLY A 16 12.45 -5.97 -18.18
CA GLY A 16 11.54 -6.76 -17.36
C GLY A 16 11.22 -8.15 -17.94
N ILE A 17 10.73 -8.19 -19.18
CA ILE A 17 10.34 -9.43 -19.87
C ILE A 17 11.54 -10.37 -20.04
N PRO A 18 12.71 -9.93 -20.55
CA PRO A 18 13.86 -10.82 -20.71
C PRO A 18 14.39 -11.37 -19.38
N LEU A 19 14.45 -10.57 -18.32
CA LEU A 19 14.90 -11.03 -17.00
C LEU A 19 13.92 -12.05 -16.40
N PHE A 20 12.62 -11.78 -16.48
CA PHE A 20 11.60 -12.70 -16.01
C PHE A 20 11.60 -14.02 -16.80
N PHE A 21 11.74 -13.94 -18.12
CA PHE A 21 11.85 -15.13 -18.97
C PHE A 21 13.10 -15.96 -18.64
N MET A 22 14.26 -15.31 -18.44
CA MET A 22 15.49 -15.99 -18.03
C MET A 22 15.31 -16.74 -16.71
N GLU A 23 14.70 -16.11 -15.71
CA GLU A 23 14.45 -16.73 -14.41
C GLU A 23 13.51 -17.96 -14.52
N LEU A 24 12.41 -17.82 -15.26
CA LEU A 24 11.49 -18.93 -15.50
C LEU A 24 12.16 -20.08 -16.25
N ALA A 25 12.91 -19.79 -17.31
CA ALA A 25 13.63 -20.80 -18.09
C ALA A 25 14.67 -21.53 -17.23
N LEU A 26 15.42 -20.80 -16.40
CA LEU A 26 16.39 -21.37 -15.46
C LEU A 26 15.72 -22.25 -14.40
N GLY A 27 14.58 -21.80 -13.85
CA GLY A 27 13.80 -22.57 -12.88
C GLY A 27 13.25 -23.88 -13.47
N GLN A 28 12.69 -23.82 -14.68
CA GLN A 28 12.15 -24.98 -15.39
C GLN A 28 13.24 -25.96 -15.84
N TYR A 29 14.40 -25.47 -16.30
CA TYR A 29 15.52 -26.30 -16.73
C TYR A 29 16.18 -27.05 -15.56
N ASN A 30 16.44 -26.35 -14.44
CA ASN A 30 17.16 -26.95 -13.32
C ASN A 30 16.26 -27.78 -12.40
N ARG A 31 14.92 -27.57 -12.39
CA ARG A 31 13.95 -28.30 -11.55
C ARG A 31 14.35 -28.41 -10.07
N LYS A 32 15.09 -27.42 -9.58
CA LYS A 32 15.61 -27.33 -8.22
C LYS A 32 15.44 -25.89 -7.73
N GLY A 33 15.37 -25.70 -6.42
CA GLY A 33 15.25 -24.37 -5.80
C GLY A 33 16.43 -23.44 -6.14
N ALA A 34 16.23 -22.13 -5.97
CA ALA A 34 17.18 -21.09 -6.37
C ALA A 34 18.62 -21.34 -5.88
N ILE A 35 18.80 -21.75 -4.62
CA ILE A 35 20.13 -22.02 -4.02
C ILE A 35 20.88 -23.12 -4.78
N THR A 36 20.19 -24.21 -5.10
CA THR A 36 20.79 -25.37 -5.78
C THR A 36 20.95 -25.13 -7.29
N CYS A 37 20.06 -24.33 -7.88
CA CYS A 37 20.14 -23.90 -9.27
C CYS A 37 21.41 -23.09 -9.54
N TRP A 38 21.64 -22.02 -8.76
CA TRP A 38 22.83 -21.16 -8.90
C TRP A 38 24.13 -21.91 -8.57
N GLY A 39 24.11 -22.80 -7.57
CA GLY A 39 25.27 -23.63 -7.24
C GLY A 39 25.69 -24.62 -8.33
N ARG A 40 24.76 -25.06 -9.19
CA ARG A 40 25.04 -25.98 -10.31
C ARG A 40 25.43 -25.24 -11.60
N LEU A 41 24.93 -24.02 -11.80
CA LEU A 41 25.22 -23.20 -12.97
C LEU A 41 26.61 -22.54 -12.85
N VAL A 42 26.84 -21.78 -11.77
CA VAL A 42 28.10 -21.11 -11.47
C VAL A 42 28.29 -21.06 -9.95
N PRO A 43 29.18 -21.89 -9.37
CA PRO A 43 29.34 -22.00 -7.91
C PRO A 43 29.76 -20.67 -7.23
N LEU A 44 30.37 -19.74 -7.98
CA LEU A 44 30.70 -18.39 -7.50
C LEU A 44 29.46 -17.55 -7.16
N PHE A 45 28.34 -17.75 -7.86
CA PHE A 45 27.09 -17.00 -7.65
C PHE A 45 26.10 -17.70 -6.70
N LYS A 46 26.55 -18.71 -5.95
CA LYS A 46 25.71 -19.41 -4.96
C LYS A 46 25.07 -18.45 -3.93
N GLY A 47 25.72 -17.32 -3.63
CA GLY A 47 25.19 -16.28 -2.74
C GLY A 47 23.89 -15.62 -3.24
N VAL A 48 23.69 -15.53 -4.56
CA VAL A 48 22.48 -14.94 -5.15
C VAL A 48 21.25 -15.75 -4.77
N GLY A 49 21.35 -17.08 -4.79
CA GLY A 49 20.25 -17.96 -4.39
C GLY A 49 19.88 -17.80 -2.91
N PHE A 50 20.85 -17.56 -2.02
CA PHE A 50 20.58 -17.30 -0.61
C PHE A 50 19.92 -15.94 -0.40
N GLN A 51 20.41 -14.91 -1.11
CA GLN A 51 19.84 -13.57 -1.05
C GLN A 51 18.37 -13.54 -1.48
N VAL A 52 17.99 -14.23 -2.56
CA VAL A 52 16.59 -14.33 -3.00
C VAL A 52 15.70 -14.95 -1.93
N VAL A 53 16.16 -16.00 -1.26
CA VAL A 53 15.40 -16.65 -0.17
C VAL A 53 15.26 -15.72 1.05
N CYS A 54 16.33 -15.01 1.43
CA CYS A 54 16.27 -14.04 2.52
C CYS A 54 15.30 -12.89 2.20
N ILE A 55 15.35 -12.33 0.98
CA ILE A 55 14.45 -11.26 0.57
C ILE A 55 13.00 -11.74 0.63
N ALA A 56 12.69 -12.94 0.11
CA ALA A 56 11.35 -13.51 0.18
C ALA A 56 10.85 -13.62 1.64
N PHE A 57 11.70 -14.11 2.55
CA PHE A 57 11.37 -14.20 3.97
C PHE A 57 11.09 -12.83 4.61
N TYR A 58 11.87 -11.80 4.29
CA TYR A 58 11.61 -10.44 4.77
C TYR A 58 10.32 -9.86 4.21
N VAL A 59 10.01 -10.14 2.94
CA VAL A 59 8.79 -9.69 2.28
C VAL A 59 7.56 -10.30 2.95
N ASP A 60 7.60 -11.60 3.24
CA ASP A 60 6.50 -12.31 3.86
C ASP A 60 6.06 -11.67 5.19
N PHE A 61 6.98 -11.16 6.03
CA PHE A 61 6.61 -10.54 7.30
C PHE A 61 5.69 -9.33 7.15
N PHE A 62 6.04 -8.37 6.30
CA PHE A 62 5.22 -7.17 6.15
C PHE A 62 4.01 -7.42 5.24
N TYR A 63 4.14 -8.31 4.24
CA TYR A 63 3.05 -8.57 3.30
C TYR A 63 1.88 -9.29 3.98
N ASN A 64 2.16 -10.20 4.92
CA ASN A 64 1.11 -10.86 5.70
C ASN A 64 0.32 -9.87 6.58
N VAL A 65 0.96 -8.82 7.11
CA VAL A 65 0.26 -7.75 7.86
C VAL A 65 -0.70 -6.99 6.95
N ILE A 66 -0.26 -6.62 5.74
CA ILE A 66 -1.11 -5.94 4.75
C ILE A 66 -2.31 -6.83 4.35
N LEU A 67 -2.08 -8.13 4.17
CA LEU A 67 -3.16 -9.09 3.89
C LEU A 67 -4.15 -9.18 5.06
N ALA A 68 -3.66 -9.24 6.31
CA ALA A 68 -4.51 -9.27 7.49
C ALA A 68 -5.38 -8.00 7.59
N TRP A 69 -4.82 -6.83 7.30
CA TRP A 69 -5.57 -5.58 7.24
C TRP A 69 -6.61 -5.63 6.13
N SER A 70 -6.24 -6.05 4.92
CA SER A 70 -7.17 -6.19 3.79
C SER A 70 -8.34 -7.12 4.12
N LEU A 71 -8.08 -8.25 4.78
CA LEU A 71 -9.11 -9.18 5.25
C LEU A 71 -10.00 -8.57 6.34
N ARG A 72 -9.44 -7.81 7.28
CA ARG A 72 -10.22 -7.08 8.30
C ARG A 72 -11.23 -6.14 7.65
N PHE A 73 -10.82 -5.37 6.64
CA PHE A 73 -11.74 -4.49 5.90
C PHE A 73 -12.73 -5.26 5.05
N PHE A 74 -12.31 -6.37 4.46
CA PHE A 74 -13.19 -7.24 3.69
C PHE A 74 -14.34 -7.78 4.57
N PHE A 75 -14.03 -8.36 5.74
CA PHE A 75 -15.07 -8.85 6.65
C PHE A 75 -15.90 -7.71 7.26
N ALA A 76 -15.29 -6.59 7.61
CA ALA A 76 -15.99 -5.42 8.13
C ALA A 76 -16.88 -4.73 7.07
N SER A 77 -16.76 -5.09 5.79
CA SER A 77 -17.62 -4.58 4.71
C SER A 77 -18.95 -5.34 4.59
N PHE A 78 -19.15 -6.47 5.27
CA PHE A 78 -20.43 -7.19 5.29
C PHE A 78 -21.46 -6.57 6.25
N THR A 79 -21.46 -5.25 6.36
CA THR A 79 -22.43 -4.46 7.14
C THR A 79 -23.13 -3.46 6.23
N THR A 80 -24.35 -3.05 6.59
CA THR A 80 -25.13 -2.09 5.81
C THR A 80 -24.58 -0.66 5.92
N ALA A 81 -24.04 -0.29 7.07
CA ALA A 81 -23.41 1.00 7.32
C ALA A 81 -21.93 0.78 7.68
N LEU A 82 -21.03 1.25 6.82
CA LEU A 82 -19.59 1.02 6.97
C LEU A 82 -19.04 1.88 8.13
N PRO A 83 -18.27 1.30 9.06
CA PRO A 83 -17.85 2.02 10.27
C PRO A 83 -16.91 3.20 10.00
N TRP A 84 -16.19 3.20 8.88
CA TRP A 84 -15.31 4.29 8.45
C TRP A 84 -16.00 5.38 7.60
N THR A 85 -17.33 5.46 7.62
CA THR A 85 -18.07 6.49 6.89
C THR A 85 -18.43 7.72 7.73
N ASN A 86 -18.66 7.55 9.04
CA ASN A 86 -19.11 8.61 9.92
C ASN A 86 -18.12 8.89 11.05
N CYS A 87 -18.14 10.11 11.57
CA CYS A 87 -17.31 10.51 12.70
C CYS A 87 -17.92 10.17 14.08
N ASN A 88 -19.06 9.46 14.13
CA ASN A 88 -19.76 9.12 15.37
C ASN A 88 -19.42 7.72 15.93
N ASN A 89 -18.13 7.43 16.11
CA ASN A 89 -17.65 6.17 16.70
C ASN A 89 -16.75 6.44 17.91
N GLU A 90 -16.59 5.43 18.78
CA GLU A 90 -15.80 5.54 20.03
C GLU A 90 -14.31 5.82 19.80
N TRP A 91 -13.77 5.42 18.64
CA TRP A 91 -12.35 5.61 18.28
C TRP A 91 -12.05 6.94 17.59
N ASN A 92 -13.06 7.76 17.30
CA ASN A 92 -12.87 9.00 16.55
C ASN A 92 -12.42 10.16 17.45
N THR A 93 -11.53 11.00 16.95
CA THR A 93 -11.06 12.22 17.61
C THR A 93 -11.97 13.42 17.29
N PRO A 94 -11.94 14.49 18.10
CA PRO A 94 -12.69 15.72 17.78
C PRO A 94 -12.27 16.40 16.47
N ASN A 95 -11.19 15.95 15.82
CA ASN A 95 -10.69 16.46 14.54
C ASN A 95 -11.19 15.65 13.33
N CYS A 96 -11.98 14.59 13.55
CA CYS A 96 -12.59 13.80 12.48
C CYS A 96 -13.57 14.65 11.66
N ARG A 97 -13.47 14.60 10.33
CA ARG A 97 -14.41 15.29 9.43
C ARG A 97 -14.89 14.37 8.30
N GLU A 98 -16.20 14.32 8.09
CA GLU A 98 -16.83 13.63 6.97
C GLU A 98 -16.69 14.45 5.68
N GLU A 99 -16.31 13.79 4.58
CA GLU A 99 -16.09 14.39 3.25
C GLU A 99 -17.32 15.18 2.74
N THR A 100 -18.52 14.84 3.19
CA THR A 100 -19.78 15.49 2.78
C THR A 100 -19.99 16.87 3.41
N THR A 101 -19.14 17.32 4.33
CA THR A 101 -19.29 18.66 4.94
C THR A 101 -18.70 19.75 4.03
N SER A 102 -19.25 19.89 2.83
CA SER A 102 -19.20 21.18 2.12
C SER A 102 -20.10 22.14 2.89
N ILE A 103 -19.46 22.93 3.76
CA ILE A 103 -19.91 24.20 4.34
C ILE A 103 -21.43 24.32 4.56
N LEU A 104 -21.84 24.17 5.81
CA LEU A 104 -22.73 25.13 6.47
C LEU A 104 -22.55 24.95 7.98
N PRO A 105 -21.46 25.49 8.57
CA PRO A 105 -21.58 25.86 9.96
C PRO A 105 -22.65 26.96 9.98
N SER A 106 -23.77 26.70 10.63
CA SER A 106 -24.65 27.74 11.16
C SER A 106 -23.88 28.56 12.20
N LEU A 107 -22.95 29.39 11.71
CA LEU A 107 -22.20 30.40 12.43
C LEU A 107 -22.46 31.76 11.79
N ASP A 108 -23.72 32.19 11.81
CA ASP A 108 -24.06 33.59 11.59
C ASP A 108 -23.91 34.41 12.89
N ASN A 109 -22.80 34.27 13.62
CA ASN A 109 -22.49 35.20 14.73
C ASN A 109 -21.07 35.11 15.32
N PHE A 110 -19.99 35.07 14.51
CA PHE A 110 -18.67 35.53 15.00
C PHE A 110 -17.82 36.11 13.87
N THR A 111 -17.28 37.29 14.14
CA THR A 111 -16.51 38.15 13.25
C THR A 111 -15.16 37.55 12.85
N SER A 112 -14.88 37.52 11.54
CA SER A 112 -13.55 37.59 10.93
C SER A 112 -12.41 36.88 11.68
N ILE A 113 -12.41 35.55 11.68
CA ILE A 113 -11.16 34.79 11.75
C ILE A 113 -10.98 34.17 10.37
N ASP A 114 -9.90 34.55 9.72
CA ASP A 114 -9.55 34.13 8.37
C ASP A 114 -9.56 32.61 8.25
N SER A 115 -10.43 32.11 7.38
CA SER A 115 -10.63 30.68 7.11
C SER A 115 -9.35 29.95 6.64
N GLN A 116 -8.30 30.68 6.24
CA GLN A 116 -6.99 30.12 5.93
C GLN A 116 -6.16 29.83 7.20
N VAL A 117 -6.20 30.69 8.24
CA VAL A 117 -5.47 30.48 9.51
C VAL A 117 -6.00 29.27 10.30
N VAL A 118 -7.30 28.96 10.20
CA VAL A 118 -7.91 27.78 10.85
C VAL A 118 -7.49 26.48 10.16
N ARG A 119 -7.32 26.47 8.83
CA ARG A 119 -6.87 25.28 8.08
C ARG A 119 -5.39 24.94 8.27
N GLU A 120 -4.54 25.94 8.47
CA GLU A 120 -3.10 25.69 8.70
C GLU A 120 -2.80 25.11 10.07
N LYS A 121 -3.68 25.34 11.07
CA LYS A 121 -3.44 24.93 12.46
C LYS A 121 -4.14 23.62 12.87
N ILE A 122 -5.14 23.16 12.10
CA ILE A 122 -5.93 21.98 12.41
C ILE A 122 -5.76 20.93 11.31
N LYS A 123 -5.05 19.85 11.61
CA LYS A 123 -4.96 18.68 10.74
C LYS A 123 -6.26 17.89 10.88
N PHE A 124 -7.15 18.04 9.90
CA PHE A 124 -8.36 17.21 9.81
C PHE A 124 -7.97 15.80 9.38
N THR A 125 -8.62 14.81 9.99
CA THR A 125 -8.43 13.39 9.69
C THR A 125 -9.76 12.82 9.22
N SER A 126 -9.73 11.89 8.25
CA SER A 126 -10.95 11.23 7.78
C SER A 126 -11.34 10.08 8.73
N PRO A 127 -12.62 9.68 8.79
CA PRO A 127 -13.04 8.55 9.62
C PRO A 127 -12.36 7.23 9.22
N ALA A 128 -11.93 7.10 7.96
CA ALA A 128 -11.17 5.96 7.49
C ALA A 128 -9.74 5.97 8.04
N GLU A 129 -9.08 7.13 8.08
CA GLU A 129 -7.73 7.30 8.65
C GLU A 129 -7.68 7.07 10.17
N GLU A 130 -8.78 7.26 10.90
CA GLU A 130 -8.84 7.01 12.35
C GLU A 130 -9.23 5.57 12.71
N TYR A 131 -9.82 4.80 11.78
CA TYR A 131 -10.29 3.43 12.06
C TYR A 131 -9.16 2.42 12.43
N TRP A 132 -7.92 2.74 12.07
CA TRP A 132 -6.73 1.94 12.40
C TRP A 132 -5.96 2.45 13.64
N THR A 133 -6.39 3.58 14.22
CA THR A 133 -5.77 4.14 15.44
C THR A 133 -6.32 3.45 16.67
#